data_AF-A0A523YPN9-F1
#
_entry.id   AF-A0A523YPN9-F1
#
_cell.length_a   1.000
_cell.length_b   1.000
_cell.length_c   1.000
_cell.angle_alpha   90.00
_cell.angle_beta   90.00
_cell.angle_gamma   90.00
#
_symmetry.space_group_name_H-M   'P 1'
#
loop_
_entity.id
_entity.type
_entity.pdbx_description
1 polymer ?
#
loop_
_entity_poly.entity_id
_entity_poly.type
_entity_poly.pdbx_seq_one_letter_code
_entity_poly.pdbx_strand_id
1 'polypeptide(L)'
;MGRANTKHGIKSWPKSERPRELLLDKGPEYVSDAGLVAILLRTGIEGKDAVTLARELLKNFGGLRGLLNADKKDLENIKGLGTAKIAQLLSATEIAKRQLKEEIVCVLCQGADEKTRVREDTRNVLFYAYAVPGIKEHYLKKGLTIAAEIMSEFGQGFIAGVEIF
;
A
#
# COMPACT_ATOMS: atom_id res chain seq x y z
N MET A 1 39.92 -25.64 -6.37
CA MET A 1 39.03 -26.41 -7.28
C MET A 1 37.59 -26.00 -7.02
N GLY A 2 36.82 -25.67 -8.07
CA GLY A 2 35.34 -25.64 -8.06
C GLY A 2 34.64 -24.32 -7.72
N ARG A 3 34.46 -23.41 -8.69
CA ARG A 3 33.46 -22.33 -8.62
C ARG A 3 32.05 -22.93 -8.70
N ALA A 4 31.21 -22.73 -7.67
CA ALA A 4 29.79 -23.06 -7.73
C ALA A 4 29.06 -21.98 -8.56
N ASN A 5 28.86 -22.26 -9.83
CA ASN A 5 28.06 -21.47 -10.76
C ASN A 5 26.59 -21.90 -10.65
N THR A 6 25.78 -21.24 -9.83
CA THR A 6 24.34 -21.56 -9.70
C THR A 6 23.48 -20.63 -10.56
N LYS A 7 23.41 -20.92 -11.86
CA LYS A 7 22.36 -20.43 -12.77
C LYS A 7 21.00 -21.09 -12.47
N HIS A 8 20.48 -20.97 -11.25
CA HIS A 8 19.24 -21.65 -10.85
C HIS A 8 18.12 -20.63 -10.64
N GLY A 9 17.35 -20.37 -11.71
CA GLY A 9 16.15 -19.54 -11.62
C GLY A 9 15.06 -20.19 -10.76
N ILE A 10 14.03 -19.43 -10.40
CA ILE A 10 12.92 -19.83 -9.50
C ILE A 10 12.28 -21.17 -9.89
N LYS A 11 12.28 -21.55 -11.18
CA LYS A 11 11.79 -22.86 -11.66
C LYS A 11 12.50 -24.07 -11.05
N SER A 12 13.68 -23.89 -10.46
CA SER A 12 14.44 -24.94 -9.78
C SER A 12 14.07 -25.12 -8.31
N TRP A 13 13.37 -24.15 -7.70
CA TRP A 13 12.97 -24.23 -6.30
C TRP A 13 11.87 -25.28 -6.11
N PRO A 14 11.69 -25.84 -4.90
CA PRO A 14 10.49 -26.60 -4.56
C PRO A 14 9.23 -25.82 -4.96
N LYS A 15 8.23 -26.49 -5.55
CA LYS A 15 7.00 -25.81 -6.01
C LYS A 15 6.33 -24.99 -4.89
N SER A 16 6.36 -25.50 -3.66
CA SER A 16 5.82 -24.86 -2.46
C SER A 16 6.53 -23.55 -2.08
N GLU A 17 7.72 -23.29 -2.61
CA GLU A 17 8.50 -22.07 -2.30
C GLU A 17 8.47 -21.06 -3.45
N ARG A 18 7.96 -21.45 -4.63
CA ARG A 18 7.90 -20.56 -5.78
C ARG A 18 6.80 -19.52 -5.53
N PRO A 19 7.07 -18.21 -5.68
CA PRO A 19 6.12 -17.18 -5.30
C PRO A 19 4.74 -17.32 -5.95
N ARG A 20 4.68 -17.65 -7.24
CA ARG A 20 3.39 -17.77 -7.96
C ARG A 20 2.59 -18.97 -7.47
N GLU A 21 3.23 -20.10 -7.30
CA GLU A 21 2.61 -21.34 -6.85
C GLU A 21 2.18 -21.21 -5.39
N LEU A 22 3.02 -20.62 -4.53
CA LEU A 22 2.68 -20.31 -3.14
C LEU A 22 1.49 -19.33 -3.04
N LEU A 23 1.46 -18.30 -3.89
CA LEU A 23 0.32 -17.36 -3.97
C LEU A 23 -0.99 -18.09 -4.29
N LEU A 24 -0.96 -19.02 -5.24
CA LEU A 24 -2.15 -19.75 -5.71
C LEU A 24 -2.59 -20.85 -4.74
N ASP A 25 -1.67 -21.45 -3.99
CA ASP A 25 -1.97 -22.53 -3.04
C ASP A 25 -2.37 -22.01 -1.66
N LYS A 26 -1.69 -20.97 -1.16
CA LYS A 26 -1.83 -20.49 0.22
C LYS A 26 -2.43 -19.10 0.34
N GLY A 27 -2.42 -18.29 -0.72
CA GLY A 27 -2.89 -16.91 -0.69
C GLY A 27 -1.76 -15.88 -0.54
N PRO A 28 -2.06 -14.58 -0.78
CA PRO A 28 -1.07 -13.50 -0.79
C PRO A 28 -0.37 -13.27 0.56
N GLU A 29 -1.03 -13.55 1.67
CA GLU A 29 -0.52 -13.40 3.03
C GLU A 29 0.67 -14.32 3.34
N TYR A 30 0.84 -15.41 2.59
CA TYR A 30 1.98 -16.32 2.71
C TYR A 30 3.15 -15.93 1.79
N VAL A 31 2.97 -14.93 0.93
CA VAL A 31 3.98 -14.49 -0.03
C VAL A 31 4.63 -13.23 0.48
N SER A 32 5.95 -13.28 0.72
CA SER A 32 6.72 -12.08 1.07
C SER A 32 6.56 -10.96 0.05
N ASP A 33 6.74 -9.70 0.45
CA ASP A 33 6.77 -8.55 -0.46
C ASP A 33 7.68 -8.77 -1.67
N ALA A 34 8.87 -9.33 -1.45
CA ALA A 34 9.79 -9.65 -2.53
C ALA A 34 9.23 -10.71 -3.48
N GLY A 35 8.49 -11.69 -2.95
CA GLY A 35 7.78 -12.68 -3.75
C GLY A 35 6.66 -12.04 -4.58
N LEU A 36 5.86 -11.15 -4.01
CA LEU A 36 4.79 -10.44 -4.71
C LEU A 36 5.35 -9.59 -5.87
N VAL A 37 6.41 -8.83 -5.60
CA VAL A 37 7.11 -8.05 -6.64
C VAL A 37 7.72 -8.98 -7.68
N ALA A 38 8.33 -10.10 -7.30
CA ALA A 38 8.90 -11.06 -8.24
C ALA A 38 7.86 -11.65 -9.20
N ILE A 39 6.62 -11.86 -8.75
CA ILE A 39 5.51 -12.31 -9.60
C ILE A 39 5.21 -11.26 -10.68
N LEU A 40 5.15 -9.99 -10.30
CA LEU A 40 4.94 -8.87 -11.24
C LEU A 40 6.07 -8.78 -12.27
N LEU A 41 7.33 -8.89 -11.82
CA LEU A 41 8.51 -8.83 -12.68
C LEU A 41 8.59 -10.01 -13.67
N ARG A 42 7.93 -11.14 -13.36
CA ARG A 42 7.89 -12.43 -14.09
C ARG A 42 9.22 -13.15 -14.24
N THR A 43 10.30 -12.44 -14.50
CA THR A 43 11.65 -12.96 -14.74
C THR A 43 12.69 -12.08 -14.07
N GLY A 44 13.82 -12.69 -13.72
CA GLY A 44 14.97 -11.96 -13.20
C GLY A 44 15.71 -11.19 -14.29
N ILE A 45 16.98 -10.90 -14.02
CA ILE A 45 17.94 -10.33 -14.96
C ILE A 45 19.17 -11.24 -15.01
N GLU A 46 20.11 -10.96 -15.90
CA GLU A 46 21.35 -11.73 -15.91
C GLU A 46 22.05 -11.66 -14.53
N GLY A 47 22.36 -12.83 -13.98
CA GLY A 47 23.00 -12.98 -12.67
C GLY A 47 22.07 -12.88 -11.46
N LYS A 48 20.76 -12.59 -11.61
CA LYS A 48 19.82 -12.48 -10.48
C LYS A 48 18.46 -13.05 -10.83
N ASP A 49 17.89 -13.91 -9.98
CA ASP A 49 16.50 -14.31 -10.13
C ASP A 49 15.53 -13.17 -9.78
N ALA A 50 14.24 -13.35 -10.08
CA ALA A 50 13.24 -12.30 -9.89
C ALA A 50 13.05 -11.94 -8.40
N VAL A 51 13.20 -12.90 -7.48
CA VAL A 51 13.07 -12.66 -6.03
C VAL A 51 14.23 -11.83 -5.51
N THR A 52 15.45 -12.12 -5.96
CA THR A 52 16.66 -11.38 -5.62
C THR A 52 16.58 -9.95 -6.16
N LEU A 53 16.15 -9.78 -7.42
CA LEU A 53 15.92 -8.46 -8.00
C LEU A 53 14.84 -7.68 -7.22
N ALA A 54 13.73 -8.34 -6.86
CA ALA A 54 12.68 -7.73 -6.07
C ALA A 54 13.15 -7.27 -4.68
N ARG A 55 13.97 -8.07 -3.99
CA ARG A 55 14.56 -7.68 -2.69
C ARG A 55 15.45 -6.44 -2.83
N GLU A 56 16.25 -6.35 -3.88
CA GLU A 56 17.09 -5.18 -4.13
C GLU A 56 16.26 -3.93 -4.43
N LEU A 57 15.22 -4.05 -5.23
CA LEU A 57 14.28 -2.96 -5.49
C LEU A 57 13.66 -2.46 -4.17
N LEU A 58 13.09 -3.37 -3.38
CA LEU A 58 12.50 -3.01 -2.08
C LEU A 58 13.51 -2.33 -1.16
N LYS A 59 14.77 -2.80 -1.14
CA LYS A 59 15.82 -2.15 -0.35
C LYS A 59 16.14 -0.74 -0.87
N ASN A 60 16.31 -0.58 -2.18
CA ASN A 60 16.68 0.70 -2.79
C ASN A 60 15.59 1.77 -2.63
N PHE A 61 14.33 1.36 -2.64
CA PHE A 61 13.18 2.26 -2.54
C PHE A 61 12.60 2.34 -1.12
N GLY A 62 13.18 1.71 -0.11
CA GLY A 62 12.68 1.80 1.27
C GLY A 62 11.36 1.05 1.53
N GLY A 63 11.17 -0.09 0.86
CA GLY A 63 10.03 -0.98 1.01
C GLY A 63 8.99 -0.85 -0.11
N LEU A 64 7.87 -1.57 0.04
CA LEU A 64 6.82 -1.65 -0.98
C LEU A 64 6.22 -0.28 -1.30
N ARG A 65 5.96 0.53 -0.27
CA ARG A 65 5.40 1.88 -0.43
C ARG A 65 6.30 2.77 -1.27
N GLY A 66 7.60 2.76 -1.04
CA GLY A 66 8.52 3.59 -1.82
C GLY A 66 8.67 3.07 -3.25
N LEU A 67 8.77 1.74 -3.44
CA LEU A 67 8.85 1.15 -4.78
C LEU A 67 7.61 1.47 -5.63
N LEU A 68 6.41 1.37 -5.05
CA LEU A 68 5.16 1.66 -5.76
C LEU A 68 4.94 3.16 -5.99
N ASN A 69 5.63 4.04 -5.24
CA ASN A 69 5.56 5.49 -5.46
C ASN A 69 6.69 6.04 -6.35
N ALA A 70 7.69 5.23 -6.67
CA ALA A 70 8.77 5.60 -7.58
C ALA A 70 8.21 6.04 -8.94
N ASP A 71 8.75 7.12 -9.48
CA ASP A 71 8.36 7.57 -10.82
C ASP A 71 9.08 6.76 -11.91
N LYS A 72 8.73 7.01 -13.17
CA LYS A 72 9.35 6.32 -14.29
C LYS A 72 10.88 6.53 -14.32
N LYS A 73 11.37 7.74 -14.03
CA LYS A 73 12.79 8.09 -14.12
C LYS A 73 13.58 7.35 -13.03
N ASP A 74 13.03 7.27 -11.83
CA ASP A 74 13.62 6.53 -10.72
C ASP A 74 13.79 5.04 -11.08
N LEU A 75 12.78 4.45 -11.71
CA LEU A 75 12.82 3.06 -12.16
C LEU A 75 13.79 2.83 -13.33
N GLU A 76 13.90 3.78 -14.26
CA GLU A 76 14.86 3.73 -15.39
C GLU A 76 16.32 3.71 -14.92
N ASN A 77 16.62 4.27 -13.75
CA ASN A 77 17.96 4.22 -13.16
C ASN A 77 18.35 2.83 -12.63
N ILE A 78 17.42 1.88 -12.55
CA ILE A 78 17.70 0.53 -12.07
C ILE A 78 18.25 -0.33 -13.21
N LYS A 79 19.51 -0.76 -13.07
CA LYS A 79 20.18 -1.66 -14.01
C LYS A 79 19.39 -2.96 -14.20
N GLY A 80 19.00 -3.24 -15.44
CA GLY A 80 18.28 -4.46 -15.82
C GLY A 80 16.76 -4.37 -15.74
N LEU A 81 16.22 -3.21 -15.33
CA LEU A 81 14.79 -2.95 -15.34
C LEU A 81 14.37 -2.36 -16.70
N GLY A 82 14.09 -3.25 -17.66
CA GLY A 82 13.63 -2.83 -18.99
C GLY A 82 12.20 -2.27 -18.99
N THR A 83 11.84 -1.61 -20.08
CA THR A 83 10.54 -0.93 -20.28
C THR A 83 9.33 -1.79 -19.93
N ALA A 84 9.35 -3.10 -20.26
CA ALA A 84 8.29 -4.04 -19.90
C ALA A 84 8.08 -4.16 -18.38
N LYS A 85 9.15 -4.32 -17.60
CA LYS A 85 9.07 -4.45 -16.13
C LYS A 85 8.64 -3.13 -15.48
N ILE A 86 9.13 -2.01 -16.00
CA ILE A 86 8.71 -0.66 -15.56
C ILE A 86 7.21 -0.48 -15.80
N ALA A 87 6.73 -0.78 -17.01
CA ALA A 87 5.31 -0.67 -17.35
C ALA A 87 4.44 -1.55 -16.45
N GLN A 88 4.89 -2.76 -16.11
CA GLN A 88 4.17 -3.64 -15.18
C GLN A 88 4.04 -3.03 -13.77
N LEU A 89 5.13 -2.48 -13.22
CA LEU A 89 5.11 -1.84 -11.90
C LEU A 89 4.22 -0.60 -11.90
N LEU A 90 4.39 0.29 -12.88
CA LEU A 90 3.57 1.50 -13.02
C LEU A 90 2.08 1.15 -13.17
N SER A 91 1.76 0.10 -13.94
CA SER A 91 0.38 -0.36 -14.11
C SER A 91 -0.19 -0.91 -12.80
N ALA A 92 0.57 -1.73 -12.07
CA ALA A 92 0.13 -2.26 -10.78
C ALA A 92 -0.15 -1.14 -9.76
N THR A 93 0.75 -0.15 -9.69
CA THR A 93 0.56 1.06 -8.88
C THR A 93 -0.70 1.81 -9.29
N GLU A 94 -0.89 2.08 -10.57
CA GLU A 94 -2.02 2.86 -11.04
C GLU A 94 -3.36 2.15 -10.80
N ILE A 95 -3.42 0.83 -10.96
CA ILE A 95 -4.59 0.02 -10.58
C ILE A 95 -4.89 0.18 -9.09
N ALA A 96 -3.88 0.04 -8.23
CA ALA A 96 -4.05 0.22 -6.79
C ALA A 96 -4.50 1.65 -6.44
N LYS A 97 -3.91 2.68 -7.07
CA LYS A 97 -4.31 4.08 -6.89
C LYS A 97 -5.75 4.34 -7.32
N ARG A 98 -6.22 3.75 -8.42
CA ARG A 98 -7.61 3.91 -8.89
C ARG A 98 -8.60 3.24 -7.95
N GLN A 99 -8.29 2.03 -7.50
CA GLN A 99 -9.11 1.32 -6.51
C GLN A 99 -9.18 2.10 -5.18
N LEU A 100 -8.06 2.66 -4.72
CA LEU A 100 -8.07 3.51 -3.53
C LEU A 100 -8.86 4.80 -3.76
N LYS A 101 -8.74 5.45 -4.93
CA LYS A 101 -9.52 6.67 -5.26
C LYS A 101 -11.03 6.43 -5.26
N GLU A 102 -11.48 5.25 -5.65
CA GLU A 102 -12.90 4.89 -5.61
C GLU A 102 -13.46 4.81 -4.16
N GLU A 103 -12.60 4.61 -3.16
CA GLU A 103 -12.99 4.51 -1.75
C GLU A 103 -12.73 5.78 -0.91
N ILE A 104 -12.15 6.85 -1.48
CA ILE A 104 -11.90 8.08 -0.71
C ILE A 104 -13.21 8.89 -0.62
N VAL A 105 -13.92 8.71 0.49
CA VAL A 105 -14.85 9.73 1.00
C VAL A 105 -14.01 10.76 1.73
N CYS A 106 -13.82 11.94 1.12
CA CYS A 106 -13.30 13.09 1.83
C CYS A 106 -14.38 13.59 2.79
N VAL A 107 -14.24 13.28 4.08
CA VAL A 107 -15.03 13.93 5.14
C VAL A 107 -14.22 15.13 5.62
N LEU A 108 -14.61 16.32 5.19
CA LEU A 108 -14.09 17.55 5.77
C LEU A 108 -14.72 17.74 7.15
N CYS A 109 -13.98 17.40 8.20
CA CYS A 109 -14.30 17.82 9.56
C CYS A 109 -13.63 19.19 9.79
N GLN A 110 -14.35 20.29 9.54
CA GLN A 110 -13.87 21.59 10.02
C GLN A 110 -14.08 21.67 11.54
N GLY A 111 -12.97 21.64 12.28
CA GLY A 111 -12.94 22.02 13.67
C GLY A 111 -13.00 23.54 13.84
N ALA A 112 -13.14 23.96 15.10
CA ALA A 112 -13.09 25.34 15.51
C ALA A 112 -11.80 26.06 15.05
N ASP A 113 -11.96 27.20 14.36
CA ASP A 113 -10.94 28.21 14.02
C ASP A 113 -10.35 28.85 15.30
N GLU A 114 -9.24 29.58 15.18
CA GLU A 114 -8.55 30.38 16.21
C GLU A 114 -9.51 31.34 16.95
N LYS A 115 -10.65 31.67 16.32
CA LYS A 115 -11.77 32.45 16.89
C LYS A 115 -12.75 31.65 17.77
N THR A 116 -12.61 30.33 17.85
CA THR A 116 -13.48 29.36 18.56
C THR A 116 -12.65 28.49 19.52
N ARG A 117 -11.78 29.12 20.30
CA ARG A 117 -10.88 28.45 21.26
C ARG A 117 -11.59 27.35 22.08
N VAL A 118 -11.26 26.11 21.77
CA VAL A 118 -11.46 24.97 22.67
C VAL A 118 -10.58 25.22 23.89
N ARG A 119 -11.21 25.25 25.06
CA ARG A 119 -10.59 25.39 26.38
C ARG A 119 -10.59 24.03 27.09
N GLU A 120 -9.78 23.88 28.14
CA GLU A 120 -9.73 22.64 28.95
C GLU A 120 -11.11 22.25 29.52
N ASP A 121 -12.03 23.20 29.68
CA ASP A 121 -13.39 22.99 30.17
C ASP A 121 -14.43 22.82 29.05
N THR A 122 -14.03 22.81 27.78
CA THR A 122 -14.97 22.71 26.67
C THR A 122 -15.65 21.35 26.67
N ARG A 123 -16.98 21.37 26.75
CA ARG A 123 -17.84 20.19 26.65
C ARG A 123 -18.73 20.34 25.42
N ASN A 124 -19.14 19.21 24.84
CA ASN A 124 -20.13 19.13 23.75
C ASN A 124 -19.66 19.81 22.44
N VAL A 125 -18.56 19.34 21.85
CA VAL A 125 -18.10 19.77 20.53
C VAL A 125 -18.89 19.01 19.45
N LEU A 126 -19.61 19.73 18.58
CA LEU A 126 -20.34 19.16 17.46
C LEU A 126 -19.50 19.24 16.18
N PHE A 127 -19.27 18.09 15.57
CA PHE A 127 -18.73 17.98 14.21
C PHE A 127 -19.87 17.58 13.28
N TYR A 128 -20.00 18.27 12.14
CA TYR A 128 -20.95 17.88 11.09
C TYR A 128 -20.24 17.84 9.74
N ALA A 129 -20.70 16.94 8.87
CA ALA A 129 -20.22 16.80 7.51
C ALA A 129 -21.40 16.61 6.56
N TYR A 130 -21.25 17.07 5.33
CA TYR A 130 -22.24 16.84 4.27
C TYR A 130 -21.76 15.71 3.35
N ALA A 131 -22.62 14.72 3.12
CA ALA A 131 -22.40 13.65 2.16
C ALA A 131 -23.12 13.96 0.83
N VAL A 132 -22.55 13.51 -0.29
CA VAL A 132 -23.22 13.54 -1.59
C VAL A 132 -24.26 12.40 -1.65
N PRO A 133 -25.43 12.59 -2.28
CA PRO A 133 -26.40 11.50 -2.44
C PRO A 133 -25.79 10.25 -3.08
N GLY A 134 -26.13 9.07 -2.55
CA GLY A 134 -25.71 7.76 -3.10
C GLY A 134 -24.52 7.08 -2.39
N ILE A 135 -23.94 7.70 -1.36
CA ILE A 135 -22.90 7.05 -0.54
C ILE A 135 -23.56 6.02 0.39
N LYS A 136 -23.04 4.78 0.38
CA LYS A 136 -23.50 3.72 1.28
C LYS A 136 -23.00 3.94 2.71
N GLU A 137 -23.83 3.59 3.69
CA GLU A 137 -23.59 3.76 5.13
C GLU A 137 -22.21 3.22 5.58
N HIS A 138 -21.81 2.05 5.09
CA HIS A 138 -20.56 1.42 5.53
C HIS A 138 -19.30 2.22 5.14
N TYR A 139 -19.35 2.97 4.04
CA TYR A 139 -18.25 3.87 3.65
C TYR A 139 -18.18 5.10 4.56
N LEU A 140 -19.33 5.66 4.94
CA LEU A 140 -19.40 6.77 5.90
C LEU A 140 -18.85 6.33 7.26
N LYS A 141 -19.31 5.18 7.76
CA LYS A 141 -18.87 4.64 9.05
C LYS A 141 -17.36 4.40 9.07
N LYS A 142 -16.80 3.73 8.06
CA LYS A 142 -15.35 3.46 7.96
C LYS A 142 -14.53 4.76 7.93
N GLY A 143 -14.92 5.73 7.09
CA GLY A 143 -14.20 7.00 6.98
C GLY A 143 -14.25 7.83 8.26
N LEU A 144 -15.42 7.93 8.89
CA LEU A 144 -15.62 8.66 10.15
C LEU A 144 -14.91 8.00 11.33
N THR A 145 -14.84 6.67 11.38
CA THR A 145 -14.05 5.95 12.40
C THR A 145 -12.56 6.30 12.30
N ILE A 146 -11.98 6.25 11.10
CA ILE A 146 -10.56 6.61 10.90
C ILE A 146 -10.30 8.06 11.31
N ALA A 147 -11.19 8.99 10.94
CA ALA A 147 -11.07 10.38 11.34
C ALA A 147 -11.17 10.56 12.85
N ALA A 148 -12.11 9.87 13.51
CA ALA A 148 -12.27 9.90 14.96
C ALA A 148 -11.04 9.35 15.68
N GLU A 149 -10.46 8.24 15.21
CA GLU A 149 -9.23 7.64 15.74
C GLU A 149 -8.06 8.63 15.70
N ILE A 150 -7.83 9.26 14.55
CA ILE A 150 -6.76 10.25 14.38
C ILE A 150 -6.98 11.47 15.30
N MET A 151 -8.22 11.96 15.41
CA MET A 151 -8.53 13.08 16.30
C MET A 151 -8.35 12.71 17.77
N SER A 152 -8.73 11.49 18.16
CA SER A 152 -8.57 10.97 19.52
C SER A 152 -7.10 10.83 19.89
N GLU A 153 -6.27 10.32 18.98
CA GLU A 153 -4.82 10.22 19.17
C GLU A 153 -4.20 11.61 19.33
N PHE A 154 -4.52 12.56 18.43
CA PHE A 154 -3.99 13.91 18.47
C PHE A 154 -4.43 14.70 19.72
N GLY A 155 -5.71 14.58 20.08
CA GLY A 155 -6.30 15.28 21.22
C GLY A 155 -6.19 14.55 22.56
N GLN A 156 -5.57 13.36 22.60
CA GLN A 156 -5.53 12.47 23.77
C GLN A 156 -6.93 12.18 24.37
N GLY A 157 -7.92 12.01 23.49
CA GLY A 157 -9.32 11.77 23.85
C GLY A 157 -9.70 10.28 23.89
N PHE A 158 -10.99 10.02 24.09
CA PHE A 158 -11.59 8.68 23.94
C PHE A 158 -12.78 8.71 22.97
N ILE A 159 -12.99 7.61 22.25
CA ILE A 159 -14.09 7.47 21.27
C ILE A 159 -15.14 6.54 21.86
N ALA A 160 -16.39 7.00 21.94
CA ALA A 160 -17.51 6.18 22.38
C ALA A 160 -18.10 5.33 21.23
N GLY A 161 -18.05 5.83 19.99
CA GLY A 161 -18.56 5.16 18.80
C GLY A 161 -18.81 6.13 17.65
N VAL A 162 -19.12 5.59 16.48
CA VAL A 162 -19.55 6.35 15.29
C VAL A 162 -20.90 5.78 14.84
N GLU A 163 -21.92 6.63 14.87
CA GLU A 163 -23.30 6.30 14.47
C GLU A 163 -23.68 7.10 13.21
N ILE A 164 -24.37 6.45 12.28
CA ILE A 164 -24.89 7.04 11.04
C ILE A 164 -26.42 6.97 11.11
N PHE A 165 -27.10 8.09 10.87
CA PHE A 165 -28.56 8.21 10.90
C PHE A 165 -29.14 8.53 9.52
#